data_AF-A0A920W760-F1
#
_entry.id   AF-A0A920W760-F1
#
_cell.length_a   1.000
_cell.length_b   1.000
_cell.length_c   1.000
_cell.angle_alpha   90.00
_cell.angle_beta   90.00
_cell.angle_gamma   90.00
#
_symmetry.space_group_name_H-M   'P 1'
#
loop_
_entity.id
_entity.type
_entity.pdbx_description
1 polymer ?
#
loop_
_entity_poly.entity_id
_entity_poly.type
_entity_poly.pdbx_seq_one_letter_code
_entity_poly.pdbx_strand_id
1 'polypeptide(L)'
;MIPTPVVAAGLIFCASGRAGPTLAIRPGGRGDVTDTHVAWSTSRGSPFIPSPVAYDGYLYTINDMSSIITCFDATTGTVMWQQRLGRARREGISASPVVVNDKVFVTNDDGITFVLKTGPEFELLHTNDIGAQTLASPALVDGIWYIRTVDELIAIGY
;
A
#
# COMPACT_ATOMS: atom_id res chain seq x y z
N MET A 1 -1.36 -5.74 -14.38
CA MET A 1 -1.17 -5.27 -13.00
C MET A 1 0.24 -4.71 -12.89
N ILE A 2 0.43 -3.69 -12.05
CA ILE A 2 1.68 -2.90 -11.94
C ILE A 2 2.45 -3.12 -10.60
N PRO A 3 1.83 -3.55 -9.47
CA PRO A 3 2.52 -3.66 -8.18
C PRO A 3 3.84 -4.41 -8.22
N THR A 4 4.81 -3.87 -7.48
CA THR A 4 6.08 -4.53 -7.20
C THR A 4 5.90 -5.53 -6.05
N PRO A 5 6.46 -6.75 -6.13
CA PRO A 5 6.50 -7.66 -5.00
C PRO A 5 7.24 -7.06 -3.80
N VAL A 6 6.74 -7.31 -2.59
CA VAL A 6 7.35 -6.83 -1.34
C VAL A 6 7.92 -8.00 -0.58
N VAL A 7 9.13 -7.87 -0.04
CA VAL A 7 9.76 -8.88 0.81
C VAL A 7 9.74 -8.40 2.26
N ALA A 8 9.06 -9.12 3.14
CA ALA A 8 9.05 -8.86 4.58
C ALA A 8 8.62 -10.12 5.35
N ALA A 9 8.92 -10.19 6.65
CA ALA A 9 8.57 -11.34 7.51
C ALA A 9 8.99 -12.72 6.94
N GLY A 10 10.07 -12.77 6.14
CA GLY A 10 10.53 -13.99 5.47
C GLY A 10 9.64 -14.47 4.32
N LEU A 11 8.71 -13.64 3.86
CA LEU A 11 7.75 -13.91 2.80
C LEU A 11 7.89 -12.90 1.66
N ILE A 12 7.44 -13.31 0.47
CA ILE A 12 7.30 -12.49 -0.73
C ILE A 12 5.81 -12.26 -0.95
N PHE A 13 5.37 -11.01 -0.90
CA PHE A 13 3.99 -10.61 -1.13
C PHE A 13 3.81 -10.17 -2.59
N CYS A 14 2.96 -10.88 -3.31
CA CYS A 14 2.63 -10.60 -4.70
C CYS A 14 1.16 -10.23 -4.82
N ALA A 15 0.88 -9.08 -5.42
CA ALA A 15 -0.47 -8.78 -5.86
C ALA A 15 -0.81 -9.60 -7.13
N SER A 16 -2.08 -9.77 -7.46
CA SER A 16 -2.51 -10.40 -8.72
C SER A 16 -3.54 -9.57 -9.51
N GLY A 17 -3.78 -8.32 -9.10
CA GLY A 17 -4.71 -7.41 -9.76
C GLY A 17 -6.17 -7.54 -9.30
N ARG A 18 -7.05 -6.72 -9.88
CA ARG A 18 -8.38 -6.36 -9.33
C ARG A 18 -9.27 -7.52 -8.91
N ALA A 19 -9.24 -8.62 -9.66
CA ALA A 19 -10.09 -9.79 -9.42
C ALA A 19 -9.38 -10.90 -8.63
N GLY A 20 -8.08 -10.78 -8.41
CA GLY A 20 -7.25 -11.83 -7.87
C GLY A 20 -6.84 -11.63 -6.40
N PRO A 21 -6.18 -12.65 -5.83
CA PRO A 21 -5.65 -12.62 -4.46
C PRO A 21 -4.38 -11.79 -4.32
N THR A 22 -4.09 -11.32 -3.12
CA THR A 22 -2.70 -11.09 -2.70
C THR A 22 -2.15 -12.41 -2.18
N LEU A 23 -0.99 -12.82 -2.67
CA LEU A 23 -0.31 -14.05 -2.29
C LEU A 23 0.87 -13.73 -1.37
N ALA A 24 1.07 -14.52 -0.32
CA ALA A 24 2.30 -14.55 0.44
C ALA A 24 3.03 -15.86 0.17
N ILE A 25 4.26 -15.76 -0.33
CA ILE A 25 5.02 -16.89 -0.88
C ILE A 25 6.32 -17.02 -0.10
N ARG A 26 6.64 -18.22 0.37
CA ARG A 26 7.95 -18.55 0.96
C ARG A 26 9.03 -18.55 -0.13
N PRO A 27 10.19 -17.93 0.08
CA PRO A 27 11.28 -17.96 -0.89
C PRO A 27 11.87 -19.38 -1.07
N GLY A 28 12.58 -19.61 -2.17
CA GLY A 28 13.38 -20.83 -2.39
C GLY A 28 12.73 -21.92 -3.25
N GLY A 29 11.49 -21.73 -3.72
CA GLY A 29 10.82 -22.66 -4.62
C GLY A 29 11.24 -22.52 -6.09
N ARG A 30 10.94 -23.53 -6.92
CA ARG A 30 11.18 -23.54 -8.37
C ARG A 30 10.01 -24.16 -9.12
N GLY A 31 9.66 -23.59 -10.27
CA GLY A 31 8.54 -24.05 -11.08
C GLY A 31 7.19 -23.54 -10.54
N ASP A 32 6.16 -24.37 -10.63
CA ASP A 32 4.90 -24.10 -9.95
C ASP A 32 5.07 -24.41 -8.45
N VAL A 33 4.89 -23.38 -7.63
CA VAL A 33 5.09 -23.44 -6.18
C VAL A 33 3.80 -23.24 -5.41
N THR A 34 2.65 -23.28 -6.08
CA THR A 34 1.34 -22.94 -5.51
C THR A 34 1.04 -23.77 -4.26
N ASP A 35 1.19 -25.09 -4.33
CA ASP A 35 0.85 -25.99 -3.22
C ASP A 35 1.94 -26.10 -2.15
N THR A 36 3.15 -25.60 -2.43
CA THR A 36 4.34 -25.86 -1.60
C THR A 36 4.85 -24.62 -0.88
N HIS A 37 4.74 -23.44 -1.51
CA HIS A 37 5.35 -22.22 -1.00
C HIS A 37 4.34 -21.10 -0.73
N VAL A 38 3.09 -21.17 -1.20
CA VAL A 38 2.06 -20.21 -0.78
C VAL A 38 1.77 -20.44 0.71
N ALA A 39 2.13 -19.45 1.53
CA ALA A 39 1.89 -19.47 2.97
C ALA A 39 0.43 -19.10 3.28
N TRP A 40 -0.08 -18.09 2.58
CA TRP A 40 -1.47 -17.67 2.63
C TRP A 40 -1.83 -16.87 1.38
N SER A 41 -3.14 -16.71 1.14
CA SER A 41 -3.67 -15.87 0.07
C SER A 41 -4.97 -15.19 0.50
N THR A 42 -5.21 -13.96 0.04
CA THR A 42 -6.55 -13.35 0.18
C THR A 42 -7.52 -13.94 -0.84
N SER A 43 -8.82 -13.69 -0.70
CA SER A 43 -9.81 -14.13 -1.70
C SER A 43 -10.01 -13.13 -2.84
N ARG A 44 -9.80 -11.84 -2.58
CA ARG A 44 -9.98 -10.72 -3.52
C ARG A 44 -9.36 -9.44 -2.97
N GLY A 45 -9.48 -8.36 -3.73
CA GLY A 45 -9.13 -7.01 -3.28
C GLY A 45 -7.64 -6.70 -3.39
N SER A 46 -6.91 -7.49 -4.19
CA SER A 46 -5.51 -7.22 -4.48
C SER A 46 -5.36 -5.92 -5.30
N PRO A 47 -4.33 -5.11 -5.04
CA PRO A 47 -4.07 -3.91 -5.80
C PRO A 47 -3.85 -4.18 -7.29
N PHE A 48 -4.30 -3.26 -8.14
CA PHE A 48 -3.94 -3.26 -9.56
C PHE A 48 -2.81 -2.30 -9.93
N ILE A 49 -2.73 -1.17 -9.24
CA ILE A 49 -1.70 -0.12 -9.43
C ILE A 49 -0.76 -0.01 -8.22
N PRO A 50 -1.25 0.36 -7.01
CA PRO A 50 -0.35 0.68 -5.89
C PRO A 50 0.35 -0.58 -5.40
N SER A 51 1.68 -0.52 -5.28
CA SER A 51 2.44 -1.59 -4.63
C SER A 51 2.07 -1.62 -3.14
N PRO A 52 1.93 -2.79 -2.50
CA PRO A 52 1.76 -2.83 -1.05
C PRO A 52 3.03 -2.31 -0.34
N VAL A 53 2.94 -2.08 0.98
CA VAL A 53 4.10 -1.81 1.82
C VAL A 53 4.03 -2.66 3.08
N ALA A 54 5.17 -3.17 3.54
CA ALA A 54 5.25 -3.95 4.76
C ALA A 54 6.16 -3.24 5.77
N TYR A 55 5.73 -3.20 7.03
CA TYR A 55 6.46 -2.57 8.11
C TYR A 55 6.04 -3.17 9.45
N ASP A 56 7.02 -3.42 10.33
CA ASP A 56 6.81 -3.91 11.70
C ASP A 56 5.88 -5.14 11.80
N GLY A 57 6.05 -6.11 10.91
CA GLY A 57 5.24 -7.34 10.90
C GLY A 57 3.84 -7.18 10.28
N TYR A 58 3.49 -6.00 9.77
CA TYR A 58 2.22 -5.74 9.10
C TYR A 58 2.40 -5.52 7.60
N LEU A 59 1.40 -5.91 6.82
CA LEU A 59 1.30 -5.65 5.38
C LEU A 59 0.12 -4.72 5.12
N TYR A 60 0.38 -3.60 4.45
CA TYR A 60 -0.63 -2.64 4.03
C TYR A 60 -0.85 -2.77 2.52
N THR A 61 -2.08 -3.10 2.13
CA THR A 61 -2.46 -3.21 0.72
C THR A 61 -3.59 -2.24 0.41
N ILE A 62 -3.64 -1.75 -0.82
CA ILE A 62 -4.68 -0.83 -1.26
C ILE A 62 -5.52 -1.50 -2.34
N ASN A 63 -6.83 -1.48 -2.18
CA ASN A 63 -7.79 -1.78 -3.22
C ASN A 63 -8.16 -0.47 -3.93
N ASP A 64 -7.50 -0.22 -5.07
CA ASP A 64 -7.63 1.00 -5.90
C ASP A 64 -8.99 1.13 -6.59
N MET A 65 -9.82 0.08 -6.57
CA MET A 65 -11.21 0.11 -7.07
C MET A 65 -12.19 0.71 -6.07
N SER A 66 -11.81 0.80 -4.80
CA SER A 66 -12.70 1.20 -3.73
C SER A 66 -12.07 2.18 -2.74
N SER A 67 -10.83 2.63 -2.96
CA SER A 67 -10.11 3.48 -2.00
C SER A 67 -10.03 2.84 -0.61
N ILE A 68 -9.90 1.51 -0.55
CA ILE A 68 -9.82 0.76 0.71
C ILE A 68 -8.36 0.41 0.97
N ILE A 69 -7.88 0.69 2.18
CA ILE A 69 -6.64 0.14 2.72
C ILE A 69 -6.98 -1.01 3.67
N THR A 70 -6.19 -2.08 3.59
CA THR A 70 -6.26 -3.21 4.50
C THR A 70 -4.91 -3.44 5.14
N CYS A 71 -4.89 -3.54 6.47
CA CYS A 71 -3.74 -3.98 7.24
C CYS A 71 -3.89 -5.47 7.57
N PHE A 72 -2.89 -6.25 7.22
CA PHE A 72 -2.77 -7.65 7.57
C PHE A 72 -1.64 -7.86 8.55
N ASP A 73 -1.77 -8.83 9.44
CA ASP A 73 -0.61 -9.52 9.99
C ASP A 73 0.13 -10.17 8.81
N ALA A 74 1.39 -9.76 8.58
CA ALA A 74 2.13 -10.15 7.38
C ALA A 74 2.45 -11.66 7.35
N THR A 75 2.55 -12.29 8.51
CA THR A 75 2.93 -13.70 8.63
C THR A 75 1.73 -14.61 8.37
N THR A 76 0.56 -14.25 8.90
CA THR A 76 -0.64 -15.10 8.91
C THR A 76 -1.66 -14.72 7.84
N GLY A 77 -1.60 -13.49 7.31
CA GLY A 77 -2.62 -12.95 6.40
C GLY A 77 -3.93 -12.59 7.09
N THR A 78 -3.94 -12.55 8.43
CA THR A 78 -5.11 -12.14 9.21
C THR A 78 -5.35 -10.64 9.03
N VAL A 79 -6.58 -10.25 8.70
CA VAL A 79 -6.95 -8.82 8.61
C VAL A 79 -6.99 -8.22 10.01
N MET A 80 -6.11 -7.25 10.29
CA MET A 80 -6.12 -6.50 11.54
C MET A 80 -7.20 -5.42 11.51
N TRP A 81 -7.24 -4.69 10.39
CA TRP A 81 -8.28 -3.70 10.12
C TRP A 81 -8.40 -3.43 8.62
N GLN A 82 -9.53 -2.86 8.24
CA GLN A 82 -9.80 -2.40 6.89
C GLN A 82 -10.58 -1.10 6.93
N GLN A 83 -10.15 -0.10 6.17
CA GLN A 83 -10.79 1.22 6.14
C GLN A 83 -10.81 1.84 4.77
N ARG A 84 -11.82 2.68 4.54
CA ARG A 84 -11.89 3.50 3.33
C ARG A 84 -11.21 4.84 3.57
N LEU A 85 -10.32 5.22 2.67
CA LEU A 85 -9.66 6.53 2.69
C LEU A 85 -10.40 7.47 1.75
N GLY A 86 -10.99 8.51 2.33
CA GLY A 86 -11.80 9.48 1.59
C GLY A 86 -13.05 8.86 0.97
N ARG A 87 -13.41 9.32 -0.23
CA ARG A 87 -14.61 8.86 -0.95
C ARG A 87 -14.30 7.60 -1.76
N ALA A 88 -15.30 6.71 -1.85
CA ALA A 88 -15.22 5.56 -2.73
C ALA A 88 -15.10 6.05 -4.18
N ARG A 89 -13.97 5.73 -4.82
CA ARG A 89 -13.71 6.07 -6.22
C ARG A 89 -13.04 4.88 -6.89
N ARG A 90 -13.51 4.58 -8.08
CA ARG A 90 -12.83 3.64 -8.96
C ARG A 90 -11.56 4.32 -9.46
N GLU A 91 -10.40 3.66 -9.31
CA GLU A 91 -9.11 4.24 -9.67
C GLU A 91 -8.88 5.55 -8.91
N GLY A 92 -9.06 5.49 -7.58
CA GLY A 92 -8.92 6.66 -6.72
C GLY A 92 -7.56 6.77 -6.04
N ILE A 93 -6.75 5.72 -6.05
CA ILE A 93 -5.45 5.67 -5.39
C ILE A 93 -4.47 4.88 -6.28
N SER A 94 -3.63 5.61 -7.00
CA SER A 94 -2.59 5.08 -7.87
C SER A 94 -1.23 5.06 -7.19
N ALA A 95 -0.95 6.05 -6.33
CA ALA A 95 0.30 6.13 -5.59
C ALA A 95 0.43 4.96 -4.61
N SER A 96 1.60 4.32 -4.61
CA SER A 96 1.94 3.33 -3.58
C SER A 96 2.16 4.03 -2.24
N PRO A 97 1.68 3.45 -1.12
CA PRO A 97 1.91 3.96 0.22
C PRO A 97 3.40 3.91 0.58
N VAL A 98 3.81 4.82 1.46
CA VAL A 98 5.17 4.87 2.01
C VAL A 98 5.13 4.88 3.52
N VAL A 99 6.15 4.31 4.16
CA VAL A 99 6.25 4.29 5.62
C VAL A 99 7.43 5.14 6.06
N VAL A 100 7.18 6.05 7.00
CA VAL A 100 8.18 6.93 7.61
C VAL A 100 7.82 7.11 9.08
N ASN A 101 8.77 6.86 9.99
CA ASN A 101 8.64 7.09 11.43
C ASN A 101 7.31 6.54 12.00
N ASP A 102 7.06 5.23 11.81
CA ASP A 102 5.85 4.53 12.29
C ASP A 102 4.52 5.10 11.76
N LYS A 103 4.57 5.73 10.58
CA LYS A 103 3.38 6.25 9.89
C LYS A 103 3.32 5.76 8.47
N VAL A 104 2.13 5.33 8.05
CA VAL A 104 1.81 5.00 6.65
C VAL A 104 1.20 6.23 6.00
N PHE A 105 1.83 6.71 4.93
CA PHE A 105 1.34 7.81 4.11
C PHE A 105 0.69 7.22 2.86
N VAL A 106 -0.57 7.56 2.65
CA VAL A 106 -1.35 7.13 1.47
C VAL A 106 -1.85 8.37 0.75
N THR A 107 -1.37 8.61 -0.46
CA THR A 107 -1.83 9.75 -1.28
C THR A 107 -2.80 9.26 -2.34
N ASN A 108 -4.00 9.84 -2.38
CA ASN A 108 -4.98 9.54 -3.42
C ASN A 108 -4.76 10.40 -4.67
N ASP A 109 -5.51 10.10 -5.74
CA ASP A 109 -5.28 10.73 -7.05
C ASP A 109 -5.69 12.22 -7.10
N ASP A 110 -6.45 12.67 -6.10
CA ASP A 110 -6.82 14.07 -5.92
C ASP A 110 -5.79 14.86 -5.09
N GLY A 111 -4.68 14.23 -4.68
CA GLY A 111 -3.62 14.88 -3.90
C GLY A 111 -3.83 14.86 -2.38
N ILE A 112 -4.87 14.18 -1.91
CA ILE A 112 -5.12 14.04 -0.47
C ILE A 112 -4.23 12.94 0.10
N THR A 113 -3.37 13.33 1.04
CA THR A 113 -2.49 12.42 1.77
C THR A 113 -3.04 12.10 3.15
N PHE A 114 -3.40 10.85 3.35
CA PHE A 114 -3.83 10.29 4.64
C PHE A 114 -2.60 9.77 5.39
N VAL A 115 -2.42 10.21 6.64
CA VAL A 115 -1.33 9.78 7.51
C VAL A 115 -1.90 8.89 8.58
N LEU A 116 -1.56 7.60 8.53
CA LEU A 116 -2.03 6.59 9.45
C LEU A 116 -0.91 6.18 10.38
N LYS A 117 -1.23 5.83 11.63
CA LYS A 117 -0.28 5.12 12.49
C LYS A 117 -0.08 3.69 11.98
N THR A 118 1.14 3.16 12.08
CA THR A 118 1.38 1.73 11.86
C THR A 118 0.83 0.89 13.02
N GLY A 119 0.63 -0.41 12.78
CA GLY A 119 0.14 -1.34 13.80
C GLY A 119 -1.24 -1.96 13.54
N PRO A 120 -1.74 -2.71 14.55
CA PRO A 120 -2.91 -3.58 14.43
C PRO A 120 -4.23 -2.85 14.69
N GLU A 121 -4.19 -1.58 15.05
CA GLU A 121 -5.37 -0.73 15.23
C GLU A 121 -5.33 0.40 14.21
N PHE A 122 -6.49 0.73 13.66
CA PHE A 122 -6.60 1.84 12.73
C PHE A 122 -6.60 3.16 13.49
N GLU A 123 -5.68 4.05 13.16
CA GLU A 123 -5.63 5.41 13.68
C GLU A 123 -5.24 6.37 12.54
N LEU A 124 -6.17 7.25 12.14
CA LEU A 124 -5.90 8.35 11.20
C LEU A 124 -5.35 9.54 11.98
N LEU A 125 -4.07 9.85 11.79
CA LEU A 125 -3.38 10.93 12.49
C LEU A 125 -3.65 12.28 11.81
N HIS A 126 -3.52 12.34 10.49
CA HIS A 126 -3.68 13.56 9.72
C HIS A 126 -4.25 13.31 8.32
N THR A 127 -4.83 14.36 7.75
CA THR A 127 -5.18 14.45 6.33
C THR A 127 -4.60 15.75 5.80
N ASN A 128 -3.76 15.66 4.78
CA ASN A 128 -3.11 16.81 4.16
C ASN A 128 -3.56 16.92 2.70
N ASP A 129 -3.82 18.14 2.25
CA ASP A 129 -4.13 18.42 0.85
C ASP A 129 -2.91 19.09 0.21
N ILE A 130 -2.35 18.48 -0.83
CA ILE A 130 -1.21 19.05 -1.56
C ILE A 130 -1.65 20.09 -2.61
N GLY A 131 -2.95 20.24 -2.86
CA GLY A 131 -3.55 21.22 -3.76
C GLY A 131 -3.47 20.85 -5.25
N ALA A 132 -3.03 19.64 -5.60
CA ALA A 132 -2.84 19.21 -6.98
C ALA A 132 -3.00 17.69 -7.14
N GLN A 133 -3.43 17.26 -8.32
CA GLN A 133 -3.54 15.83 -8.64
C GLN A 133 -2.16 15.18 -8.78
N THR A 134 -2.06 13.93 -8.33
CA THR A 134 -0.84 13.11 -8.43
C THR A 134 -1.20 11.65 -8.58
N LEU A 135 -0.45 10.92 -9.40
CA LEU A 135 -0.50 9.46 -9.46
C LEU A 135 0.78 8.82 -8.92
N ALA A 136 1.78 9.66 -8.59
CA ALA A 136 3.11 9.21 -8.22
C ALA A 136 3.21 9.00 -6.71
N SER A 137 3.94 7.95 -6.31
CA SER A 137 4.36 7.77 -4.93
C SER A 137 5.24 8.92 -4.47
N PRO A 138 5.01 9.47 -3.26
CA PRO A 138 5.88 10.49 -2.69
C PRO A 138 7.23 9.89 -2.32
N ALA A 139 8.30 10.69 -2.38
CA ALA A 139 9.63 10.30 -1.94
C ALA A 139 10.08 11.20 -0.79
N LEU A 140 10.74 10.64 0.23
CA LEU A 140 11.34 11.40 1.32
C LEU A 140 12.87 11.31 1.22
N VAL A 141 13.53 12.46 1.10
CA VAL A 141 15.00 12.57 1.07
C VAL A 141 15.40 13.71 1.99
N ASP A 142 16.28 13.43 2.96
CA ASP A 142 16.82 14.43 3.90
C ASP A 142 15.76 15.32 4.58
N GLY A 143 14.61 14.73 4.93
CA GLY A 143 13.50 15.43 5.57
C GLY A 143 12.60 16.23 4.61
N ILE A 144 12.86 16.17 3.31
CA ILE A 144 12.07 16.82 2.26
C ILE A 144 11.24 15.77 1.51
N TRP A 145 9.93 15.98 1.52
CA TRP A 145 8.98 15.24 0.70
C TRP A 145 8.95 15.80 -0.72
N TYR A 146 9.11 14.93 -1.70
CA TYR A 146 8.98 15.22 -3.12
C TYR A 146 7.75 14.54 -3.69
N ILE A 147 6.89 15.30 -4.36
CA ILE A 147 5.63 14.80 -4.94
C ILE A 147 5.54 15.28 -6.38
N ARG A 148 5.57 14.33 -7.33
CA ARG A 148 5.36 14.62 -8.75
C ARG A 148 3.86 14.73 -9.03
N THR A 149 3.39 15.94 -9.31
CA THR A 149 2.00 16.19 -9.73
C THR A 149 1.90 16.10 -11.26
N VAL A 150 0.71 16.40 -11.80
CA VAL A 150 0.50 16.50 -13.25
C VAL A 150 1.48 17.48 -13.89
N ASP A 151 1.61 18.68 -13.31
CA ASP A 151 2.33 19.79 -13.94
C ASP A 151 3.74 20.00 -13.34
N GLU A 152 3.92 19.74 -12.04
CA GLU A 152 5.09 20.20 -11.29
C GLU A 152 5.70 19.12 -10.39
N LEU A 153 6.82 19.45 -9.74
CA LEU A 153 7.42 18.68 -8.67
C LEU A 153 7.37 19.53 -7.41
N ILE A 154 6.55 19.14 -6.44
CA ILE A 154 6.39 19.85 -5.16
C ILE A 154 7.44 19.31 -4.17
N ALA A 155 8.09 20.21 -3.44
CA ALA A 155 9.00 19.90 -2.34
C ALA A 155 8.44 20.47 -1.02
N ILE A 156 8.28 19.63 0.01
CA ILE A 156 7.74 20.01 1.33
C ILE A 156 8.72 19.54 2.40
N GLY A 157 9.35 20.48 3.10
CA GLY A 157 10.32 20.22 4.15
C GLY A 157 10.50 21.44 5.05
N TYR A 158 11.22 21.25 6.17
CA TYR A 158 11.54 22.31 7.12
C TYR A 158 12.79 23.08 6.71
#